data_AF-A0AA37V8X1-F1
#
_entry.id   AF-A0AA37V8X1-F1
#
_cell.length_a   1.000
_cell.length_b   1.000
_cell.length_c   1.000
_cell.angle_alpha   90.00
_cell.angle_beta   90.00
_cell.angle_gamma   90.00
#
_symmetry.space_group_name_H-M   'P 1'
#
loop_
_entity.id
_entity.type
_entity.pdbx_description
1 polymer ?
#
loop_
_entity_poly.entity_id
_entity_poly.type
_entity_poly.pdbx_seq_one_letter_code
_entity_poly.pdbx_strand_id
1 'polypeptide(L)'
;MIRMEVDPGLDVKMGRIAKAIDKALAFTLTHLEPECPVNAAAKEICERSKREFFDQEALKPLTRADSLGCRNPIGLDQMLVSKSLTAVAPMTKVAIGRLGGTRPADQDHPDPLLAISDHCPLKATVRF
;
A
#
# COMPACT_ATOMS: atom_id res chain seq x y z
N MET A 1 15.10 -0.04 -32.40
CA MET A 1 16.18 0.79 -31.82
C MET A 1 16.21 2.09 -32.59
N ILE A 2 15.65 3.17 -32.02
CA ILE A 2 15.64 4.49 -32.67
C ILE A 2 16.78 5.29 -32.06
N ARG A 3 17.70 5.78 -32.90
CA ARG A 3 18.78 6.66 -32.49
C ARG A 3 18.39 8.08 -32.91
N MET A 4 18.24 8.97 -31.96
CA MET A 4 17.98 10.39 -32.21
C MET A 4 19.29 11.16 -31.99
N GLU A 5 19.74 11.88 -33.00
CA GLU A 5 20.84 12.85 -32.91
C GLU A 5 20.26 14.24 -32.62
N VAL A 6 20.92 15.01 -31.75
CA VAL A 6 20.45 16.33 -31.28
C VAL A 6 21.46 17.40 -31.65
N ASP A 7 20.94 18.52 -32.20
CA ASP A 7 21.65 19.68 -32.74
C ASP A 7 22.36 20.52 -31.63
N PRO A 8 23.66 20.88 -31.76
CA PRO A 8 24.46 21.48 -30.68
C PRO A 8 24.03 22.89 -30.24
N GLY A 9 23.23 23.61 -31.03
CA GLY A 9 22.84 24.99 -30.76
C GLY A 9 21.67 25.16 -29.77
N LEU A 10 20.87 24.11 -29.55
CA LEU A 10 19.71 24.13 -28.64
C LEU A 10 20.09 23.80 -27.18
N ASP A 11 21.33 23.37 -26.97
CA ASP A 11 21.81 22.68 -25.76
C ASP A 11 22.02 23.64 -24.56
N VAL A 12 22.44 24.89 -24.81
CA VAL A 12 22.81 25.83 -23.74
C VAL A 12 21.59 26.42 -23.01
N LYS A 13 20.47 26.64 -23.73
CA LYS A 13 19.20 27.09 -23.13
C LYS A 13 18.42 25.93 -22.51
N MET A 14 18.46 24.75 -23.13
CA MET A 14 17.89 23.53 -22.55
C MET A 14 18.60 23.14 -21.25
N GLY A 15 19.92 23.30 -21.16
CA GLY A 15 20.68 22.94 -19.95
C GLY A 15 20.26 23.68 -18.67
N ARG A 16 19.79 24.93 -18.76
CA ARG A 16 19.30 25.68 -17.58
C ARG A 16 17.85 25.33 -17.22
N ILE A 17 17.01 25.08 -18.22
CA ILE A 17 15.62 24.66 -18.03
C ILE A 17 15.58 23.21 -17.54
N ALA A 18 16.34 22.30 -18.17
CA ALA A 18 16.53 20.93 -17.73
C ALA A 18 17.12 20.88 -16.33
N LYS A 19 18.12 21.69 -15.96
CA LYS A 19 18.66 21.72 -14.59
C LYS A 19 17.67 22.31 -13.57
N ALA A 20 16.81 23.25 -13.97
CA ALA A 20 15.72 23.75 -13.12
C ALA A 20 14.59 22.71 -12.98
N ILE A 21 14.29 21.94 -14.03
CA ILE A 21 13.33 20.85 -14.05
C ILE A 21 13.85 19.65 -13.25
N ASP A 22 15.13 19.30 -13.37
CA ASP A 22 15.79 18.21 -12.64
C ASP A 22 15.90 18.55 -11.14
N LYS A 23 16.13 19.83 -10.82
CA LYS A 23 16.05 20.36 -9.44
C LYS A 23 14.60 20.46 -8.91
N ALA A 24 13.61 20.54 -9.80
CA ALA A 24 12.19 20.63 -9.45
C ALA A 24 11.45 19.27 -9.49
N LEU A 25 12.02 18.22 -10.09
CA LEU A 25 11.33 16.94 -10.32
C LEU A 25 12.08 15.70 -9.79
N ALA A 26 13.22 15.84 -9.13
CA ALA A 26 13.78 14.77 -8.32
C ALA A 26 13.02 14.65 -6.97
N PHE A 27 11.68 14.55 -7.01
CA PHE A 27 10.91 14.09 -5.87
C PHE A 27 11.28 12.63 -5.65
N THR A 28 12.31 12.38 -4.85
CA THR A 28 12.54 11.02 -4.40
C THR A 28 11.34 10.63 -3.55
N LEU A 29 10.55 9.68 -4.04
CA LEU A 29 9.47 9.06 -3.30
C LEU A 29 10.06 7.93 -2.47
N THR A 30 9.60 7.80 -1.24
CA THR A 30 9.90 6.69 -0.35
C THR A 30 8.63 5.87 -0.17
N HIS A 31 8.75 4.56 -0.41
CA HIS A 31 7.68 3.61 -0.12
C HIS A 31 7.56 3.44 1.39
N LEU A 32 6.33 3.60 1.91
CA LEU A 32 6.03 3.30 3.31
C LEU A 32 5.61 1.83 3.41
N GLU A 33 6.51 0.99 3.93
CA GLU A 33 6.17 -0.42 4.15
C GLU A 33 5.06 -0.55 5.21
N PRO A 34 4.02 -1.36 4.96
CA PRO A 34 2.95 -1.58 5.91
C PRO A 34 3.37 -2.49 7.06
N GLU A 35 2.85 -2.20 8.25
CA GLU A 35 2.75 -3.12 9.38
C GLU A 35 1.32 -3.62 9.55
N CYS A 36 1.19 -4.87 10.01
CA CYS A 36 -0.10 -5.49 10.34
C CYS A 36 -0.27 -5.59 11.87
N PRO A 37 -1.31 -4.98 12.47
CA PRO A 37 -1.58 -5.06 13.91
C PRO A 37 -2.32 -6.36 14.26
N VAL A 38 -1.62 -7.48 14.16
CA VAL A 38 -2.19 -8.83 14.27
C VAL A 38 -1.42 -9.70 15.27
N ASN A 39 -1.95 -10.90 15.57
CA ASN A 39 -1.25 -11.88 16.42
C ASN A 39 0.07 -12.37 15.81
N ALA A 40 0.91 -13.04 16.61
CA ALA A 40 2.27 -13.42 16.22
C ALA A 40 2.34 -14.25 14.92
N ALA A 41 1.45 -15.24 14.75
CA ALA A 41 1.43 -16.10 13.56
C ALA A 41 1.04 -15.31 12.30
N ALA A 42 0.02 -14.47 12.39
CA ALA A 42 -0.39 -13.61 11.28
C ALA A 42 0.65 -12.52 10.98
N LYS A 43 1.39 -12.04 11.99
CA LYS A 43 2.45 -11.04 11.82
C LYS A 43 3.59 -11.58 10.96
N GLU A 44 3.99 -12.83 11.19
CA GLU A 44 5.02 -13.48 10.37
C GLU A 44 4.64 -13.53 8.89
N ILE A 45 3.39 -13.87 8.59
CA ILE A 45 2.88 -13.91 7.21
C ILE A 45 2.90 -12.52 6.58
N CYS A 46 2.47 -11.49 7.32
CA CYS A 46 2.53 -10.11 6.85
C CYS A 46 3.96 -9.66 6.52
N GLU A 47 4.94 -9.99 7.37
CA GLU A 47 6.34 -9.64 7.12
C GLU A 47 6.94 -10.40 5.94
N ARG A 48 6.67 -11.70 5.81
CA ARG A 48 7.13 -12.49 4.67
C ARG A 48 6.55 -12.01 3.35
N SER A 49 5.30 -11.55 3.38
CA SER A 49 4.62 -11.08 2.18
C SER A 49 5.22 -9.84 1.52
N LYS A 50 6.10 -9.13 2.23
CA LYS A 50 6.87 -8.01 1.67
C LYS A 50 7.94 -8.47 0.67
N ARG A 51 8.27 -9.77 0.66
CA ARG A 51 9.39 -10.35 -0.11
C ARG A 51 9.00 -11.59 -0.91
N GLU A 52 7.85 -12.20 -0.59
CA GLU A 52 7.38 -13.45 -1.18
C GLU A 52 5.99 -13.28 -1.79
N PHE A 53 5.70 -14.05 -2.84
CA PHE A 53 4.35 -14.17 -3.38
C PHE A 53 3.57 -15.22 -2.60
N PHE A 54 2.35 -14.87 -2.20
CA PHE A 54 1.44 -15.75 -1.48
C PHE A 54 0.25 -16.08 -2.38
N ASP A 55 -0.20 -17.34 -2.34
CA ASP A 55 -1.52 -17.69 -2.82
C ASP A 55 -2.59 -17.34 -1.76
N GLN A 56 -3.86 -17.51 -2.13
CA GLN A 56 -4.97 -17.19 -1.24
C GLN A 56 -5.03 -18.07 0.01
N GLU A 57 -4.54 -19.31 -0.08
CA GLU A 57 -4.51 -20.24 1.06
C GLU A 57 -3.52 -19.78 2.12
N ALA A 58 -2.32 -19.37 1.69
CA ALA A 58 -1.29 -18.88 2.56
C ALA A 58 -1.64 -17.53 3.23
N LEU A 59 -2.60 -16.78 2.65
CA LEU A 59 -3.15 -15.55 3.25
C LEU A 59 -4.33 -15.77 4.19
N LYS A 60 -4.92 -16.96 4.26
CA LYS A 60 -6.07 -17.24 5.14
C LYS A 60 -5.89 -16.78 6.59
N PRO A 61 -4.71 -16.91 7.23
CA PRO A 61 -4.55 -16.43 8.60
C PRO A 61 -4.72 -14.91 8.76
N LEU A 62 -4.47 -14.13 7.70
CA LEU A 62 -4.69 -12.67 7.70
C LEU A 62 -6.16 -12.30 7.48
N THR A 63 -6.92 -13.11 6.76
CA THR A 63 -8.34 -12.83 6.45
C THR A 63 -9.30 -13.13 7.59
N ARG A 64 -8.82 -13.77 8.66
CA ARG A 64 -9.65 -14.09 9.83
C ARG A 64 -10.10 -12.84 10.57
N ALA A 65 -11.29 -12.92 11.17
CA ALA A 65 -11.88 -11.82 11.94
C ALA A 65 -11.09 -11.45 13.22
N ASP A 66 -10.25 -12.36 13.74
CA ASP A 66 -9.32 -12.13 14.86
C ASP A 66 -7.92 -11.64 14.40
N SER A 67 -7.81 -11.30 13.11
CA SER A 67 -6.63 -10.78 12.42
C SER A 67 -7.02 -9.48 11.68
N LEU A 68 -6.68 -9.33 10.40
CA LEU A 68 -7.09 -8.15 9.63
C LEU A 68 -8.56 -8.20 9.18
N GLY A 69 -9.07 -9.39 8.85
CA GLY A 69 -10.49 -9.62 8.54
C GLY A 69 -10.95 -9.32 7.11
N CYS A 70 -10.15 -8.59 6.32
CA CYS A 70 -10.47 -8.33 4.91
C CYS A 70 -10.06 -9.51 4.00
N ARG A 71 -10.63 -9.57 2.79
CA ARG A 71 -10.40 -10.65 1.82
C ARG A 71 -9.06 -10.52 1.09
N ASN A 72 -8.61 -9.30 0.84
CA ASN A 72 -7.34 -8.95 0.18
C ASN A 72 -6.43 -8.21 1.19
N PRO A 73 -5.77 -8.94 2.12
CA PRO A 73 -5.07 -8.33 3.25
C PRO A 73 -3.82 -7.53 2.89
N ILE A 74 -3.17 -7.85 1.78
CA ILE A 74 -1.84 -7.34 1.42
C ILE A 74 -1.68 -7.24 -0.11
N GLY A 75 -0.62 -6.56 -0.56
CA GLY A 75 -0.13 -6.60 -1.95
C GLY A 75 -0.65 -5.51 -2.88
N LEU A 76 -1.93 -5.11 -2.77
CA LEU A 76 -2.53 -4.17 -3.73
C LEU A 76 -2.44 -2.70 -3.31
N ASP A 77 -2.75 -2.38 -2.06
CA ASP A 77 -2.74 -0.99 -1.59
C ASP A 77 -1.32 -0.59 -1.16
N GLN A 78 -0.85 0.58 -1.63
CA GLN A 78 0.53 1.06 -1.42
C GLN A 78 0.51 2.57 -1.09
N MET A 79 1.50 3.06 -0.33
CA MET A 79 1.70 4.50 -0.10
C MET A 79 3.15 4.91 -0.39
N LEU A 80 3.28 5.99 -1.15
CA LEU A 80 4.55 6.65 -1.46
C LEU A 80 4.51 8.07 -0.88
N VAL A 81 5.58 8.49 -0.21
CA VAL A 81 5.71 9.84 0.33
C VAL A 81 6.92 10.56 -0.24
N SER A 82 6.81 11.86 -0.49
CA SER A 82 7.95 12.70 -0.84
C SER A 82 8.97 12.73 0.31
N LYS A 83 10.27 12.80 0.00
CA LYS A 83 11.32 13.09 0.99
C LYS A 83 11.13 14.40 1.76
N SER A 84 10.32 15.31 1.24
CA SER A 84 9.94 16.54 1.96
C SER A 84 8.96 16.29 3.11
N LEU A 85 8.46 15.06 3.27
CA LEU A 85 7.58 14.64 4.36
C LEU A 85 8.28 13.56 5.18
N THR A 86 8.12 13.63 6.50
CA THR A 86 8.62 12.59 7.40
C THR A 86 7.47 11.74 7.88
N ALA A 87 7.55 10.42 7.67
CA ALA A 87 6.63 9.48 8.30
C ALA A 87 6.94 9.40 9.81
N VAL A 88 5.92 9.63 10.64
CA VAL A 88 6.06 9.66 12.11
C VAL A 88 6.07 8.24 12.69
N ALA A 89 5.47 7.31 11.97
CA ALA A 89 5.39 5.90 12.28
C ALA A 89 5.30 5.09 10.98
N PRO A 90 5.55 3.77 11.03
CA PRO A 90 5.25 2.88 9.92
C PRO A 90 3.80 3.03 9.46
N MET A 91 3.55 2.87 8.15
CA MET A 91 2.20 2.76 7.65
C MET A 91 1.56 1.51 8.27
N THR A 92 0.30 1.58 8.67
CA THR A 92 -0.38 0.46 9.33
C THR A 92 -1.62 0.05 8.53
N LYS A 93 -1.80 -1.26 8.34
CA LYS A 93 -3.07 -1.84 7.90
C LYS A 93 -4.08 -1.72 9.03
N VAL A 94 -5.28 -1.24 8.71
CA VAL A 94 -6.39 -1.14 9.66
C VAL A 94 -7.18 -2.44 9.60
N ALA A 95 -7.24 -3.15 10.73
CA ALA A 95 -8.07 -4.35 10.84
C ALA A 95 -9.55 -3.97 10.79
N ILE A 96 -10.30 -4.63 9.92
CA ILE A 96 -11.77 -4.50 9.83
C ILE A 96 -12.48 -5.72 10.46
N GLY A 97 -11.72 -6.76 10.82
CA GLY A 97 -12.20 -7.89 11.61
C GLY A 97 -13.45 -8.54 11.02
N ARG A 98 -14.50 -8.70 11.84
CA ARG A 98 -15.79 -9.30 11.43
C ARG A 98 -16.51 -8.54 10.31
N LEU A 99 -16.15 -7.29 10.05
CA LEU A 99 -16.78 -6.46 9.03
C LEU A 99 -16.24 -6.75 7.62
N GLY A 100 -15.14 -7.49 7.47
CA GLY A 100 -14.59 -7.86 6.16
C GLY A 100 -15.15 -9.16 5.56
N GLY A 101 -16.01 -9.87 6.30
CA GLY A 101 -16.67 -11.09 5.82
C GLY A 101 -18.14 -10.84 5.48
N THR A 102 -18.55 -11.23 4.26
CA THR A 102 -19.97 -11.35 3.93
C THR A 102 -20.57 -12.53 4.69
N ARG A 103 -21.71 -12.32 5.35
CA ARG A 103 -22.44 -13.36 6.10
C ARG A 103 -23.82 -13.56 5.49
N PRO A 104 -24.30 -14.81 5.41
CA PRO A 104 -25.67 -15.07 4.98
C PRO A 104 -26.67 -14.46 5.96
N ALA A 105 -27.92 -14.30 5.52
CA ALA A 105 -29.03 -14.00 6.43
C ALA A 105 -29.19 -15.12 7.46
N ASP A 106 -29.60 -14.76 8.67
CA ASP A 106 -29.94 -15.66 9.77
C ASP A 106 -31.16 -15.14 10.55
N GLN A 107 -31.50 -15.78 11.68
CA GLN A 107 -32.67 -15.38 12.49
C GLN A 107 -32.49 -14.01 13.17
N ASP A 108 -31.25 -13.62 13.47
CA ASP A 108 -30.92 -12.34 14.10
C ASP A 108 -30.75 -11.22 13.05
N HIS A 109 -30.45 -11.60 11.81
CA HIS A 109 -30.24 -10.73 10.65
C HIS A 109 -30.95 -11.30 9.41
N PRO A 110 -32.22 -10.95 9.16
CA PRO A 110 -33.00 -11.53 8.05
C PRO A 110 -32.48 -11.12 6.66
N ASP A 111 -31.61 -10.12 6.59
CA ASP A 111 -30.90 -9.71 5.38
C ASP A 111 -29.41 -10.13 5.45
N PRO A 112 -28.80 -10.56 4.32
CA PRO A 112 -27.39 -10.88 4.28
C PRO A 112 -26.54 -9.65 4.60
N LEU A 113 -25.52 -9.85 5.44
CA LEU A 113 -24.60 -8.79 5.80
C LEU A 113 -23.43 -8.78 4.84
N LEU A 114 -23.24 -7.67 4.14
CA LEU A 114 -22.14 -7.49 3.20
C LEU A 114 -20.87 -7.05 3.93
N ALA A 115 -19.73 -7.51 3.43
CA ALA A 115 -18.44 -6.97 3.85
C ALA A 115 -18.37 -5.46 3.56
N ILE A 116 -17.81 -4.68 4.48
CA ILE A 116 -17.66 -3.22 4.31
C ILE A 116 -16.57 -2.86 3.29
N SER A 117 -15.61 -3.77 3.10
CA SER A 117 -14.56 -3.69 2.09
C SER A 117 -13.94 -5.08 1.94
N ASP A 118 -13.46 -5.37 0.73
CA ASP A 118 -12.61 -6.51 0.47
C ASP A 118 -11.13 -6.23 0.77
N HIS A 119 -10.72 -4.97 0.80
CA HIS A 119 -9.35 -4.54 1.13
C HIS A 119 -9.26 -4.05 2.57
N CYS A 120 -8.06 -4.15 3.13
CA CYS A 120 -7.77 -3.58 4.44
C CYS A 120 -7.28 -2.13 4.28
N PRO A 121 -7.97 -1.14 4.88
CA PRO A 121 -7.56 0.25 4.80
C PRO A 121 -6.12 0.45 5.28
N LEU A 122 -5.46 1.46 4.73
CA LEU A 122 -4.10 1.85 5.12
C LEU A 122 -4.14 3.20 5.84
N LYS A 123 -3.31 3.34 6.87
CA LYS A 123 -3.14 4.58 7.62
C LYS A 123 -1.66 4.92 7.73
N ALA A 124 -1.31 6.17 7.43
CA ALA A 124 0.00 6.73 7.71
C ALA A 124 -0.16 8.11 8.37
N THR A 125 0.82 8.50 9.18
CA THR A 125 0.90 9.85 9.75
C THR A 125 2.21 10.48 9.29
N VAL A 126 2.11 11.64 8.65
CA VAL A 126 3.24 12.37 8.10
C VAL A 126 3.34 13.76 8.72
N ARG A 127 4.54 14.31 8.74
CA ARG A 127 4.82 15.71 9.13
C ARG A 127 5.50 16.44 7.99
N PHE A 128 5.20 17.73 7.92
CA PHE A 128 5.88 18.72 7.09
C PHE A 128 7.10 19.26 7.82
#